data_AF-A0A1C5ZAP6-F1
#
_entry.id   AF-A0A1C5ZAP6-F1
#
_cell.length_a   1.000
_cell.length_b   1.000
_cell.length_c   1.000
_cell.angle_alpha   90.00
_cell.angle_beta   90.00
_cell.angle_gamma   90.00
#
_symmetry.space_group_name_H-M   'P 1'
#
loop_
_entity.id
_entity.type
_entity.pdbx_description
1 polymer ?
#
loop_
_entity_poly.entity_id
_entity_poly.type
_entity_poly.pdbx_seq_one_letter_code
_entity_poly.pdbx_strand_id
1 'polypeptide(L)'
;MSKTNTEKMAPETQTPEMTNGMKLDVRVRPIAPMGNLLAFANVTIGGCFKIDGFRICSSEKGLYVNMPATQDKGGNWKDVCWPVTAEFRKQLNDALIDGYGQAIENLQATLEATKGAAEKPSLTGALKENAGKVKEQPAKPAPSKNEQAR
;
A
#
# COMPACT_ATOMS: atom_id res chain seq x y z
N MET A 1 43.71 48.44 5.35
CA MET A 1 42.35 48.24 4.81
C MET A 1 42.34 46.94 4.00
N SER A 2 41.19 46.27 3.92
CA SER A 2 40.91 44.97 3.23
C SER A 2 41.11 43.75 4.15
N LYS A 3 40.14 43.36 5.00
CA LYS A 3 38.88 42.61 4.75
C LYS A 3 39.10 41.12 4.39
N THR A 4 38.86 40.28 5.40
CA THR A 4 37.99 39.08 5.42
C THR A 4 38.17 38.00 4.35
N ASN A 5 38.52 36.78 4.78
CA ASN A 5 37.58 35.65 4.65
C ASN A 5 37.91 34.51 5.62
N THR A 6 36.97 34.27 6.55
CA THR A 6 36.88 33.08 7.39
C THR A 6 36.08 32.06 6.61
N GLU A 7 36.72 31.02 6.10
CA GLU A 7 36.02 29.88 5.54
C GLU A 7 35.81 28.87 6.66
N LYS A 8 34.56 28.80 7.13
CA LYS A 8 34.06 27.77 8.03
C LYS A 8 34.06 26.46 7.26
N MET A 9 35.00 25.56 7.58
CA MET A 9 34.86 24.14 7.24
C MET A 9 33.63 23.62 7.98
N ALA A 10 32.58 23.31 7.21
CA ALA A 10 31.46 22.54 7.69
C ALA A 10 31.99 21.20 8.22
N PRO A 11 31.49 20.69 9.36
CA PRO A 11 31.72 19.29 9.69
C PRO A 11 30.95 18.48 8.67
N GLU A 12 31.67 17.87 7.73
CA GLU A 12 31.16 16.72 7.02
C GLU A 12 30.79 15.70 8.09
N THR A 13 29.49 15.53 8.30
CA THR A 13 28.94 14.43 9.09
C THR A 13 29.30 13.15 8.36
N GLN A 14 30.52 12.67 8.58
CA GLN A 14 30.89 11.29 8.33
C GLN A 14 30.08 10.45 9.31
N THR A 15 28.85 10.12 8.93
CA THR A 15 28.14 8.99 9.50
C THR A 15 29.05 7.79 9.31
N PRO A 16 29.43 7.06 10.37
CA PRO A 16 30.31 5.92 10.23
C PRO A 16 29.60 4.88 9.36
N GLU A 17 30.11 4.69 8.14
CA GLU A 17 29.77 3.60 7.22
C GLU A 17 30.31 2.28 7.78
N MET A 18 29.77 1.85 8.91
CA MET A 18 29.93 0.50 9.42
C MET A 18 28.59 -0.22 9.39
N THR A 19 28.02 -0.40 8.20
CA THR A 19 27.29 -1.62 7.88
C THR A 19 27.45 -1.88 6.39
N ASN A 20 27.87 -3.09 6.04
CA ASN A 20 27.76 -3.63 4.69
C ASN A 20 26.27 -3.93 4.35
N GLY A 21 25.36 -3.03 4.76
CA GLY A 21 23.93 -3.22 4.82
C GLY A 21 23.28 -2.65 3.57
N MET A 22 22.87 -3.54 2.67
CA MET A 22 22.06 -3.18 1.52
C MET A 22 20.86 -2.34 1.97
N LYS A 23 20.66 -1.15 1.39
CA LYS A 23 19.51 -0.29 1.73
C LYS A 23 18.20 -1.05 1.51
N LEU A 24 17.40 -1.24 2.56
CA LEU A 24 16.08 -1.88 2.47
C LEU A 24 15.00 -0.82 2.64
N ASP A 25 14.22 -0.59 1.59
CA ASP A 25 13.01 0.21 1.65
C ASP A 25 11.83 -0.72 1.86
N VAL A 26 11.05 -0.49 2.92
CA VAL A 26 9.92 -1.34 3.28
C VAL A 26 8.64 -0.54 3.18
N ARG A 27 7.67 -1.06 2.42
CA ARG A 27 6.35 -0.49 2.31
C ARG A 27 5.32 -1.49 2.81
N VAL A 28 4.64 -1.14 3.90
CA VAL A 28 3.60 -1.97 4.49
C VAL A 28 2.23 -1.39 4.18
N ARG A 29 1.30 -2.26 3.81
CA ARG A 29 -0.11 -1.97 3.61
C ARG A 29 -0.92 -2.79 4.61
N PRO A 30 -1.34 -2.20 5.73
CA PRO A 30 -2.26 -2.83 6.66
C PRO A 30 -3.57 -3.17 5.97
N ILE A 31 -4.18 -4.28 6.37
CA ILE A 31 -5.51 -4.68 5.94
C ILE A 31 -6.40 -4.91 7.17
N ALA A 32 -7.70 -5.01 6.95
CA ALA A 32 -8.57 -5.56 7.98
C ALA A 32 -8.07 -6.96 8.36
N PRO A 33 -7.89 -7.26 9.66
CA PRO A 33 -7.36 -8.54 10.10
C PRO A 33 -8.23 -9.68 9.55
N MET A 34 -7.63 -10.56 8.76
CA MET A 34 -8.31 -11.66 8.08
C MET A 34 -7.71 -12.98 8.57
N GLY A 35 -8.30 -13.51 9.64
CA GLY A 35 -7.72 -14.62 10.39
C GLY A 35 -6.37 -14.23 10.96
N ASN A 36 -5.31 -14.91 10.51
CA ASN A 36 -3.95 -14.66 10.97
C ASN A 36 -3.26 -13.53 10.19
N LEU A 37 -3.79 -13.11 9.04
CA LEU A 37 -3.13 -12.13 8.17
C LEU A 37 -3.52 -10.70 8.57
N LEU A 38 -2.53 -9.84 8.79
CA LEU A 38 -2.71 -8.47 9.24
C LEU A 38 -2.32 -7.42 8.19
N ALA A 39 -1.28 -7.69 7.41
CA ALA A 39 -0.81 -6.76 6.40
C ALA A 39 -0.09 -7.46 5.25
N PHE A 40 -0.09 -6.80 4.11
CA PHE A 40 0.82 -7.10 3.01
C PHE A 40 1.98 -6.13 3.03
N ALA A 41 3.17 -6.61 2.74
CA ALA A 41 4.36 -5.78 2.68
C ALA A 41 5.16 -6.05 1.41
N ASN A 42 5.92 -5.02 1.04
CA ASN A 42 6.72 -4.96 -0.16
C ASN A 42 8.10 -4.46 0.27
N VAL A 43 9.16 -5.12 -0.17
CA VAL A 43 10.53 -4.74 0.19
C VAL A 43 11.32 -4.44 -1.08
N THR A 44 11.98 -3.29 -1.11
CA THR A 44 12.88 -2.89 -2.18
C THR A 44 14.31 -2.89 -1.66
N ILE A 45 15.12 -3.78 -2.22
CA ILE A 45 16.52 -3.98 -1.88
C ILE A 45 17.38 -3.12 -2.81
N GLY A 46 18.17 -2.22 -2.23
CA GLY A 46 19.11 -1.33 -2.92
C GLY A 46 18.46 -0.41 -3.95
N GLY A 47 17.14 -0.19 -3.91
CA GLY A 47 16.41 0.55 -4.94
C GLY A 47 16.39 -0.12 -6.32
N CYS A 48 16.96 -1.32 -6.45
CA CYS A 48 17.14 -2.00 -7.72
C CYS A 48 16.26 -3.25 -7.85
N PHE A 49 15.89 -3.86 -6.71
CA PHE A 49 15.15 -5.10 -6.69
C PHE A 49 13.96 -5.01 -5.75
N LYS A 50 12.74 -5.16 -6.27
CA LYS A 50 11.52 -5.14 -5.47
C LYS A 50 10.93 -6.53 -5.35
N ILE A 51 10.62 -6.91 -4.13
CA ILE A 51 9.97 -8.17 -3.78
C ILE A 51 8.60 -7.84 -3.20
N ASP A 52 7.58 -8.30 -3.91
CA ASP A 52 6.18 -8.22 -3.51
C ASP A 52 5.73 -9.54 -2.87
N GLY A 53 4.77 -9.46 -1.95
CA GLY A 53 4.10 -10.65 -1.40
C GLY A 53 4.54 -11.07 0.00
N PHE A 54 5.25 -10.21 0.74
CA PHE A 54 5.44 -10.44 2.18
C PHE A 54 4.09 -10.34 2.89
N ARG A 55 3.86 -11.24 3.83
CA ARG A 55 2.62 -11.34 4.59
C ARG A 55 2.96 -11.23 6.06
N ILE A 56 2.43 -10.21 6.71
CA ILE A 56 2.61 -10.02 8.15
C ILE A 56 1.41 -10.64 8.84
N CYS A 57 1.68 -11.60 9.71
CA CYS A 57 0.68 -12.40 10.38
C CYS A 57 0.80 -12.30 11.90
N SER A 58 -0.31 -12.51 12.60
CA SER A 58 -0.36 -12.65 14.05
C SER A 58 -0.41 -14.12 14.46
N SER A 59 0.28 -14.46 15.53
CA SER A 59 0.15 -15.73 16.26
C SER A 59 0.04 -15.45 17.76
N GLU A 60 -0.22 -16.47 18.57
CA GLU A 60 -0.24 -16.38 20.04
C GLU A 60 1.12 -15.92 20.61
N LYS A 61 2.21 -16.19 19.88
CA LYS A 61 3.58 -15.78 20.25
C LYS A 61 3.96 -14.37 19.78
N GLY A 62 3.06 -13.67 19.08
CA GLY A 62 3.30 -12.34 18.53
C GLY A 62 3.25 -12.29 17.00
N LEU A 63 3.77 -11.18 16.45
CA LEU A 63 3.80 -10.93 15.01
C LEU A 63 4.92 -11.72 14.33
N TYR A 64 4.64 -12.26 13.16
CA TYR A 64 5.61 -12.95 12.33
C TYR A 64 5.41 -12.62 10.85
N VAL A 65 6.46 -12.83 10.05
CA VAL A 65 6.44 -12.56 8.61
C VAL A 65 6.50 -13.88 7.85
N ASN A 66 5.53 -14.09 6.97
CA ASN A 66 5.57 -15.12 5.95
C ASN A 66 6.25 -14.59 4.68
N MET A 67 7.17 -15.42 4.16
CA MET A 67 7.88 -15.13 2.93
C MET A 67 6.91 -15.11 1.72
N PRO A 68 7.26 -14.36 0.66
CA PRO A 68 6.50 -14.37 -0.58
C PRO A 68 6.53 -15.76 -1.18
N ALA A 69 5.36 -16.34 -1.41
CA ALA A 69 5.21 -17.67 -1.99
C ALA A 69 4.29 -17.58 -3.21
N THR A 70 4.62 -18.36 -4.24
CA THR A 70 3.79 -18.52 -5.44
C THR A 70 3.23 -19.94 -5.47
N GLN A 71 1.97 -20.07 -5.86
CA GLN A 71 1.33 -21.36 -6.04
C GLN A 71 1.65 -21.90 -7.44
N ASP A 72 2.15 -23.13 -7.51
CA ASP A 72 2.38 -23.85 -8.75
C ASP A 72 1.05 -24.33 -9.36
N LYS A 73 1.07 -24.74 -10.64
CA LYS A 73 -0.11 -25.28 -11.34
C LYS A 73 -0.72 -26.49 -10.64
N GLY A 74 0.08 -27.24 -9.88
CA GLY A 74 -0.35 -28.38 -9.07
C GLY A 74 -0.91 -28.03 -7.68
N GLY A 75 -1.05 -26.75 -7.33
CA GLY A 75 -1.56 -26.34 -6.01
C GLY A 75 -0.51 -26.29 -4.89
N ASN A 76 0.75 -26.61 -5.20
CA ASN A 76 1.85 -26.55 -4.24
C ASN A 76 2.38 -25.11 -4.10
N TRP A 77 2.51 -24.62 -2.87
CA TRP A 77 3.12 -23.32 -2.60
C TRP A 77 4.64 -23.45 -2.51
N LYS A 78 5.35 -22.56 -3.21
CA LYS A 78 6.81 -22.47 -3.13
C LYS A 78 7.21 -21.05 -2.78
N ASP A 79 8.10 -20.93 -1.79
CA ASP A 79 8.71 -19.64 -1.45
C ASP A 79 9.51 -19.12 -2.64
N VAL A 80 9.25 -17.87 -3.03
CA VAL A 80 9.90 -17.18 -4.14
C VAL A 80 11.21 -16.57 -3.69
N CYS A 81 11.25 -16.05 -2.46
CA CYS A 81 12.44 -15.44 -1.89
C CYS A 81 12.76 -16.11 -0.56
N TRP A 82 14.04 -16.46 -0.37
CA TRP A 82 14.54 -16.96 0.89
C TRP A 82 15.84 -16.24 1.25
N PRO A 83 15.92 -15.60 2.43
CA PRO A 83 17.16 -15.00 2.89
C PRO A 83 18.16 -16.12 3.20
N VAL A 84 19.34 -16.04 2.58
CA VAL A 84 20.41 -17.06 2.71
C VAL A 84 21.10 -16.97 4.07
N THR A 85 21.34 -15.75 4.55
CA THR A 85 22.04 -15.50 5.81
C THR A 85 21.06 -15.20 6.94
N ALA A 86 21.33 -15.71 8.15
CA ALA A 86 20.53 -15.45 9.34
C ALA A 86 20.50 -13.95 9.71
N GLU A 87 21.60 -13.23 9.50
CA GLU A 87 21.69 -11.79 9.75
C GLU A 87 20.71 -11.01 8.88
N PHE A 88 20.73 -11.22 7.56
CA PHE A 88 19.78 -10.58 6.64
C PHE A 88 18.33 -10.99 6.92
N ARG A 89 18.09 -12.25 7.30
CA ARG A 89 16.74 -12.69 7.71
C ARG A 89 16.23 -11.87 8.89
N LYS A 90 17.07 -11.67 9.91
CA LYS A 90 16.72 -10.88 11.08
C LYS A 90 16.47 -9.42 10.69
N GLN A 91 17.38 -8.81 9.92
CA GLN A 91 17.24 -7.44 9.44
C GLN A 91 15.95 -7.23 8.63
N LEU A 92 15.63 -8.17 7.73
CA LEU A 92 14.42 -8.14 6.93
C LEU A 92 13.15 -8.28 7.79
N ASN A 93 13.18 -9.18 8.76
CA ASN A 93 12.06 -9.39 9.67
C ASN A 93 11.82 -8.15 10.54
N ASP A 94 12.87 -7.62 11.16
CA ASP A 94 12.81 -6.41 11.99
C ASP A 94 12.29 -5.22 11.18
N ALA A 95 12.81 -4.99 9.96
CA ALA A 95 12.36 -3.90 9.10
C ALA A 95 10.88 -4.02 8.67
N LEU A 96 10.39 -5.24 8.46
CA LEU A 96 8.99 -5.50 8.12
C LEU A 96 8.03 -5.28 9.29
N ILE A 97 8.41 -5.75 10.48
CA ILE A 97 7.62 -5.56 11.70
C ILE A 97 7.59 -4.09 12.11
N ASP A 98 8.73 -3.40 12.04
CA ASP A 98 8.81 -1.96 12.31
C ASP A 98 7.95 -1.16 11.34
N GLY A 99 8.06 -1.44 10.04
CA GLY A 99 7.22 -0.80 9.02
C GLY A 99 5.71 -1.06 9.22
N TYR A 100 5.33 -2.20 9.80
CA TYR A 100 3.94 -2.47 10.16
C TYR A 100 3.49 -1.62 11.35
N GLY A 101 4.32 -1.49 12.39
CA GLY A 101 4.03 -0.61 13.54
C GLY A 101 3.76 0.82 13.09
N GLN A 102 4.64 1.38 12.26
CA GLN A 102 4.48 2.72 11.69
C GLN A 102 3.22 2.84 10.81
N ALA A 103 2.93 1.81 10.01
CA ALA A 103 1.75 1.83 9.14
C ALA A 103 0.45 1.75 9.94
N ILE A 104 0.42 1.03 11.06
CA ILE A 104 -0.73 0.98 11.97
C ILE A 104 -0.93 2.31 12.69
N GLU A 105 0.13 2.94 13.17
CA GLU A 105 0.05 4.27 13.79
C GLU A 105 -0.52 5.31 12.81
N ASN A 106 0.00 5.33 11.58
CA ASN A 106 -0.54 6.18 10.52
C ASN A 106 -2.00 5.85 10.15
N LEU A 107 -2.37 4.56 10.14
CA LEU A 107 -3.74 4.16 9.89
C LEU A 107 -4.67 4.63 11.01
N GLN A 108 -4.27 4.50 12.27
CA GLN A 108 -5.03 4.98 13.42
C GLN A 108 -5.22 6.49 13.37
N ALA A 109 -4.16 7.26 13.12
CA ALA A 109 -4.23 8.72 12.97
C ALA A 109 -5.19 9.13 11.84
N THR A 110 -5.18 8.40 10.71
CA THR A 110 -6.08 8.66 9.59
C THR A 110 -7.53 8.26 9.92
N LEU A 111 -7.74 7.15 10.63
CA LEU A 111 -9.05 6.72 11.10
C LEU A 111 -9.65 7.73 12.10
N GLU A 112 -8.86 8.26 13.03
CA GLU A 112 -9.29 9.30 13.97
C GLU A 112 -9.64 10.60 13.24
N ALA A 113 -8.84 11.03 12.26
CA ALA A 113 -9.14 12.19 11.42
C ALA A 113 -10.41 12.01 10.57
N THR A 114 -10.68 10.77 10.11
CA THR A 114 -11.89 10.46 9.32
C THR A 114 -13.11 10.28 10.22
N LYS A 115 -12.94 9.83 11.47
CA LYS A 115 -14.02 9.76 12.47
C LYS A 115 -14.54 11.14 12.86
N GLY A 116 -13.68 12.16 12.83
CA GLY A 116 -14.08 13.58 12.94
C GLY A 116 -14.78 14.17 11.71
N ALA A 117 -14.77 13.46 10.57
CA ALA A 117 -15.44 13.88 9.32
C ALA A 117 -16.78 13.16 9.06
N ALA A 118 -17.15 12.19 9.90
CA ALA A 118 -18.40 11.43 9.80
C ALA A 118 -19.64 12.15 10.39
N GLU A 119 -19.51 13.40 10.83
CA GLU A 119 -20.62 14.29 11.22
C GLU A 119 -21.06 15.25 10.09
N LYS A 120 -20.86 14.90 8.81
CA LYS A 120 -21.51 15.62 7.71
C LYS A 120 -22.53 14.72 7.01
N PRO A 121 -23.82 15.07 7.06
CA PRO A 121 -24.92 14.22 6.63
C PRO A 121 -24.84 13.88 5.15
N SER A 122 -25.26 12.66 4.84
CA SER A 122 -25.34 12.04 3.53
C SER A 122 -25.75 12.99 2.39
N LEU A 123 -24.93 13.04 1.34
CA LEU A 123 -25.30 13.59 0.03
C LEU A 123 -26.25 12.67 -0.76
N THR A 124 -27.15 11.95 -0.08
CA THR A 124 -28.25 11.21 -0.73
C THR A 124 -29.40 12.12 -1.19
N GLY A 125 -29.36 13.42 -0.86
CA GLY A 125 -30.38 14.40 -1.28
C GLY A 125 -30.16 15.03 -2.67
N ALA A 126 -28.92 15.11 -3.17
CA ALA A 126 -28.61 15.92 -4.37
C ALA A 126 -28.87 15.22 -5.71
N LEU A 127 -29.11 13.90 -5.72
CA LEU A 127 -29.40 13.13 -6.94
C LEU A 127 -30.89 13.12 -7.33
N LYS A 128 -31.79 13.60 -6.46
CA LYS A 128 -33.24 13.57 -6.75
C LYS A 128 -33.75 14.81 -7.51
N GLU A 129 -32.98 15.90 -7.57
CA GLU A 129 -33.44 17.15 -8.19
C GLU A 129 -33.22 17.20 -9.71
N ASN A 130 -32.35 16.37 -10.29
CA ASN A 130 -32.06 16.36 -11.73
C ASN A 130 -32.87 15.34 -12.56
N ALA A 131 -33.82 14.62 -11.97
CA ALA A 131 -34.70 13.69 -12.70
C ALA A 131 -35.90 14.40 -13.39
N GLY A 132 -36.12 15.69 -13.14
CA GLY A 132 -37.32 16.41 -13.58
C GLY A 132 -37.25 17.13 -14.94
N LYS A 133 -36.08 17.24 -15.60
CA LYS A 133 -35.92 18.12 -16.78
C LYS A 133 -35.73 17.43 -18.14
N VAL A 134 -35.87 16.11 -18.25
CA VAL A 134 -35.77 15.40 -19.55
C VAL A 134 -37.11 15.22 -20.28
N LYS A 135 -38.16 16.01 -19.93
CA LYS A 135 -39.51 15.80 -20.48
C LYS A 135 -39.80 16.41 -21.87
N GLU A 136 -38.83 17.01 -22.56
CA GLU A 136 -39.07 17.57 -23.90
C GLU A 136 -37.92 17.28 -24.86
N GLN A 137 -37.98 16.11 -25.50
CA GLN A 137 -37.56 15.98 -26.90
C GLN A 137 -38.60 15.18 -27.68
N PRO A 138 -39.01 15.66 -28.87
CA PRO A 138 -40.13 15.10 -29.62
C PRO A 138 -39.79 13.73 -30.24
N ALA A 139 -40.75 12.81 -30.15
CA ALA A 139 -40.73 11.51 -30.78
C ALA A 139 -40.62 11.64 -32.31
N LYS A 140 -39.67 10.92 -32.92
CA LYS A 140 -39.73 10.55 -34.34
C LYS A 140 -40.27 9.12 -34.47
N PRO A 141 -41.18 8.83 -35.42
CA PRO A 141 -41.93 7.58 -35.45
C PRO A 141 -41.14 6.41 -36.07
N ALA A 142 -41.52 5.19 -35.66
CA ALA A 142 -41.01 3.91 -36.14
C ALA A 142 -41.39 3.62 -37.60
N PRO A 143 -40.60 2.85 -38.36
CA PRO A 143 -41.09 2.13 -39.53
C PRO A 143 -41.53 0.71 -39.12
N SER A 144 -42.81 0.44 -39.39
CA SER A 144 -43.49 -0.83 -39.18
C SER A 144 -42.93 -1.97 -40.02
N LYS A 145 -42.93 -3.15 -39.42
CA LYS A 145 -42.91 -4.46 -40.09
C LYS A 145 -44.21 -4.62 -40.88
N ASN A 146 -44.16 -4.93 -42.17
CA ASN A 146 -45.27 -5.65 -42.80
C ASN A 146 -44.80 -6.67 -43.83
N GLU A 147 -45.60 -7.72 -43.88
CA GLU A 147 -45.43 -9.03 -44.48
C GLU A 147 -45.94 -9.06 -45.93
N GLN A 148 -45.29 -9.91 -46.76
CA GLN A 148 -45.77 -10.62 -47.98
C GLN A 148 -46.48 -9.87 -49.12
N ALA A 149 -46.03 -10.17 -50.36
CA ALA A 149 -46.80 -10.78 -51.46
C ALA A 149 -46.45 -10.20 -52.84
N ARG A 150 -45.63 -10.92 -53.62
CA ARG A 150 -45.93 -11.37 -54.99
C ARG A 150 -44.75 -12.13 -55.60
#